data_AF-A0AAD6ZE57-F1
#
_entry.id   AF-A0AAD6ZE57-F1
#
_cell.length_a   1.000
_cell.length_b   1.000
_cell.length_c   1.000
_cell.angle_alpha   90.00
_cell.angle_beta   90.00
_cell.angle_gamma   90.00
#
_symmetry.space_group_name_H-M   'P 1'
#
loop_
_entity.id
_entity.type
_entity.pdbx_description
1 polymer ?
#
loop_
_entity_poly.entity_id
_entity_poly.type
_entity_poly.pdbx_seq_one_letter_code
_entity_poly.pdbx_strand_id
1 'polypeptide(L)'
;VKPETVGEKAAAKVMKYLNYVSDHIPGSVGDVNNMKQQIHSKIICEGLPHFFATVNPADSHNPIAQVLAGREVDLDKLFDAMDDVNEEPSVRAKTMAENQVAGAEFFHLTITKFFDIILDAKRASKIGILGKVKGWYAVVE
;
A
#
# COMPACT_ATOMS: atom_id res chain seq x y z
N VAL A 1 -26.40 -14.58 7.39
CA VAL A 1 -27.34 -15.21 8.34
C VAL A 1 -28.53 -14.27 8.54
N LYS A 2 -29.76 -14.75 8.37
CA LYS A 2 -30.96 -13.93 8.59
C LYS A 2 -31.32 -14.01 10.08
N PRO A 3 -31.39 -12.90 10.82
CA PRO A 3 -31.71 -12.94 12.25
C PRO A 3 -33.18 -13.32 12.46
N GLU A 4 -33.42 -14.36 13.26
CA GLU A 4 -34.75 -14.94 13.48
C GLU A 4 -35.30 -14.56 14.87
N THR A 5 -34.46 -14.62 15.90
CA THR A 5 -34.86 -14.29 17.27
C THR A 5 -34.91 -12.78 17.53
N VAL A 6 -35.62 -12.37 18.59
CA VAL A 6 -35.69 -10.96 19.00
C VAL A 6 -34.30 -10.43 19.38
N GLY A 7 -33.51 -11.23 20.09
CA GLY A 7 -32.14 -10.89 20.48
C GLY A 7 -31.22 -10.72 19.27
N GLU A 8 -31.30 -11.62 18.28
CA GLU A 8 -30.53 -11.52 17.04
C GLU A 8 -30.90 -10.29 16.21
N LYS A 9 -32.19 -9.96 16.11
CA LYS A 9 -32.64 -8.75 15.41
C LYS A 9 -32.15 -7.48 16.10
N ALA A 10 -32.16 -7.45 17.44
CA ALA A 10 -31.62 -6.34 18.20
C ALA A 10 -30.10 -6.20 18.00
N ALA A 11 -29.35 -7.31 18.10
CA ALA A 11 -27.91 -7.35 17.85
C ALA A 11 -27.57 -6.91 16.42
N ALA A 12 -28.28 -7.41 15.41
CA ALA A 12 -28.10 -7.02 14.01
C ALA A 12 -28.37 -5.52 13.79
N LYS A 13 -29.36 -4.95 14.48
CA LYS A 13 -29.65 -3.51 14.43
C LYS A 13 -28.50 -2.68 15.02
N VAL A 14 -27.94 -3.10 16.15
CA VAL A 14 -26.77 -2.43 16.76
C VAL A 14 -25.56 -2.52 15.83
N MET A 15 -25.26 -3.71 15.29
CA MET A 15 -24.17 -3.91 14.35
C MET A 15 -24.32 -3.04 13.10
N LYS A 16 -25.54 -2.82 12.62
CA LYS A 16 -25.80 -1.92 11.49
C LYS A 16 -25.38 -0.48 11.80
N TYR A 17 -25.72 0.03 12.99
CA TYR A 17 -25.30 1.38 13.39
C TYR A 17 -23.80 1.47 13.61
N LEU A 18 -23.20 0.45 14.23
CA LEU A 18 -21.75 0.41 14.44
C LEU A 18 -21.00 0.43 13.11
N ASN A 19 -21.42 -0.42 12.17
CA ASN A 19 -20.84 -0.45 10.82
C ASN A 19 -20.96 0.90 10.12
N TYR A 20 -22.13 1.54 10.19
CA TYR A 20 -22.38 2.85 9.59
C TYR A 20 -21.46 3.95 10.15
N VAL A 21 -21.24 3.97 11.47
CA VAL A 21 -20.32 4.93 12.08
C VAL A 21 -18.86 4.60 11.74
N SER A 22 -18.52 3.31 11.72
CA SER A 22 -17.15 2.87 11.42
C SER A 22 -16.74 3.14 9.97
N ASP A 23 -17.70 3.27 9.05
CA ASP A 23 -17.45 3.38 7.62
C ASP A 23 -16.48 4.50 7.19
N HIS A 24 -16.39 5.55 8.01
CA HIS A 24 -15.55 6.72 7.76
C HIS A 24 -14.23 6.69 8.56
N ILE A 25 -13.97 5.61 9.31
CA ILE A 25 -12.77 5.42 10.10
C ILE A 25 -11.81 4.54 9.28
N PRO A 26 -10.66 5.09 8.85
CA PRO A 26 -9.66 4.31 8.10
C PRO A 26 -9.24 3.05 8.88
N GLY A 27 -9.18 1.91 8.18
CA GLY A 27 -8.77 0.62 8.76
C GLY A 27 -9.82 -0.06 9.63
N SER A 28 -11.02 0.50 9.75
CA SER A 28 -12.12 -0.13 10.48
C SER A 28 -12.75 -1.29 9.69
N VAL A 29 -13.61 -2.06 10.36
CA VAL A 29 -14.38 -3.13 9.70
C VAL A 29 -15.32 -2.57 8.62
N GLY A 30 -15.88 -1.37 8.81
CA GLY A 30 -16.70 -0.70 7.81
C GLY A 30 -15.90 -0.37 6.55
N ASP A 31 -14.75 0.28 6.73
CA ASP A 31 -13.83 0.64 5.65
C ASP A 31 -13.35 -0.59 4.86
N VAL A 32 -12.95 -1.67 5.55
CA VAL A 32 -12.60 -2.94 4.90
C VAL A 32 -13.74 -3.53 4.08
N ASN A 33 -14.98 -3.44 4.57
CA ASN A 33 -16.14 -3.90 3.82
C ASN A 33 -16.43 -3.02 2.59
N ASN A 34 -16.21 -1.71 2.69
CA ASN A 34 -16.29 -0.81 1.55
C ASN A 34 -15.24 -1.14 0.49
N MET A 35 -13.99 -1.37 0.90
CA MET A 35 -12.92 -1.77 -0.02
C MET A 35 -13.28 -3.07 -0.77
N LYS A 36 -13.84 -4.06 -0.08
CA LYS A 36 -14.33 -5.30 -0.71
C LYS A 36 -15.44 -5.03 -1.73
N GLN A 37 -16.39 -4.15 -1.41
CA GLN A 37 -17.46 -3.78 -2.34
C GLN A 37 -16.91 -3.07 -3.58
N GLN A 38 -15.90 -2.20 -3.42
CA GLN A 38 -15.22 -1.55 -4.54
C GLN A 38 -14.52 -2.57 -5.44
N ILE A 39 -13.81 -3.55 -4.86
CA ILE A 39 -13.20 -4.67 -5.63
C ILE A 39 -14.27 -5.44 -6.40
N HIS A 40 -15.37 -5.83 -5.75
CA HIS A 40 -16.47 -6.55 -6.42
C HIS A 40 -17.07 -5.73 -7.56
N SER A 41 -17.31 -4.43 -7.35
CA SER A 41 -17.81 -3.53 -8.39
C SER A 41 -16.85 -3.48 -9.58
N LYS A 42 -15.54 -3.36 -9.34
CA LYS A 42 -14.55 -3.40 -10.43
C LYS A 42 -14.55 -4.74 -11.16
N ILE A 43 -14.68 -5.87 -10.46
CA ILE A 43 -14.72 -7.18 -11.11
C ILE A 43 -15.92 -7.29 -12.05
N ILE A 44 -17.09 -6.81 -11.62
CA ILE A 44 -18.32 -6.82 -12.43
C ILE A 44 -18.17 -5.92 -13.67
N CYS A 45 -17.55 -4.74 -13.52
CA CYS A 45 -17.42 -3.76 -14.61
C CYS A 45 -16.24 -4.04 -15.57
N GLU A 46 -15.10 -4.50 -15.04
CA GLU A 46 -13.84 -4.58 -15.76
C GLU A 46 -13.42 -6.02 -16.10
N GLY A 47 -13.96 -7.01 -15.38
CA GLY A 47 -13.57 -8.42 -15.46
C GLY A 47 -12.72 -8.87 -14.26
N LEU A 48 -12.32 -10.14 -14.26
CA LEU A 48 -11.48 -10.70 -13.19
C LEU A 48 -10.07 -10.05 -13.17
N PRO A 49 -9.45 -9.92 -11.99
CA PRO A 49 -8.07 -9.46 -11.91
C PRO A 49 -7.13 -10.50 -12.53
N HIS A 50 -6.28 -10.05 -13.45
CA HIS A 50 -5.24 -10.89 -14.06
C HIS A 50 -3.94 -10.89 -13.25
N PHE A 51 -3.77 -9.91 -12.37
CA PHE A 51 -2.57 -9.70 -11.58
C PHE A 51 -2.96 -9.24 -10.18
N PHE A 52 -2.31 -9.84 -9.17
CA PHE A 52 -2.43 -9.47 -7.77
C PHE A 52 -1.03 -9.43 -7.18
N ALA A 53 -0.69 -8.35 -6.47
CA ALA A 53 0.61 -8.19 -5.84
C ALA A 53 0.50 -7.48 -4.50
N THR A 54 1.31 -7.93 -3.55
CA THR A 54 1.58 -7.23 -2.30
C THR A 54 2.95 -6.59 -2.41
N VAL A 55 2.99 -5.26 -2.36
CA VAL A 55 4.25 -4.50 -2.39
C VAL A 55 4.59 -4.11 -0.96
N ASN A 56 5.71 -4.63 -0.44
CA ASN A 56 6.20 -4.32 0.89
C ASN A 56 7.61 -3.69 0.80
N PRO A 57 7.72 -2.36 0.63
CA PRO A 57 9.01 -1.68 0.58
C PRO A 57 9.73 -1.76 1.93
N ALA A 58 10.92 -2.37 1.96
CA ALA A 58 11.73 -2.45 3.17
C ALA A 58 12.59 -1.19 3.34
N ASP A 59 12.11 -0.20 4.07
CA ASP A 59 12.77 1.08 4.34
C ASP A 59 14.15 0.94 5.01
N SER A 60 14.28 0.09 6.02
CA SER A 60 15.54 -0.20 6.73
C SER A 60 16.64 -0.84 5.87
N HIS A 61 16.28 -1.41 4.72
CA HIS A 61 17.20 -2.10 3.81
C HIS A 61 17.32 -1.39 2.46
N ASN A 62 16.61 -0.27 2.26
CA ASN A 62 16.61 0.45 1.01
C ASN A 62 17.45 1.72 1.12
N PRO A 63 18.51 1.88 0.31
CA PRO A 63 19.37 3.05 0.38
C PRO A 63 18.64 4.35 0.00
N ILE A 64 17.56 4.29 -0.78
CA ILE A 64 16.72 5.46 -1.07
C ILE A 64 16.07 5.97 0.22
N ALA A 65 15.57 5.07 1.07
CA ALA A 65 15.00 5.45 2.36
C ALA A 65 16.06 6.08 3.28
N GLN A 66 17.28 5.56 3.25
CA GLN A 66 18.42 6.11 4.00
C GLN A 66 18.76 7.53 3.53
N VAL A 67 18.80 7.79 2.22
CA VAL A 67 18.99 9.14 1.67
C VAL A 67 17.86 10.08 2.11
N LEU A 68 16.61 9.64 2.05
CA LEU A 68 15.46 10.43 2.50
C LEU A 68 15.53 10.71 4.01
N ALA A 69 16.11 9.82 4.80
CA ALA A 69 16.35 10.02 6.22
C ALA A 69 17.52 10.99 6.52
N GLY A 70 18.20 11.50 5.48
CA GLY A 70 19.28 12.49 5.60
C GLY A 70 20.68 11.88 5.62
N ARG A 71 20.82 10.59 5.29
CA ARG A 71 22.13 9.94 5.21
C ARG A 71 22.83 10.27 3.89
N GLU A 72 24.14 10.47 3.94
CA GLU A 72 24.97 10.63 2.75
C GLU A 72 25.29 9.25 2.16
N VAL A 73 24.37 8.75 1.33
CA VAL A 73 24.52 7.47 0.61
C VAL A 73 24.68 7.75 -0.87
N ASP A 74 25.77 7.26 -1.46
CA ASP A 74 26.07 7.43 -2.88
C ASP A 74 25.27 6.45 -3.74
N LEU A 75 24.10 6.89 -4.21
CA LEU A 75 23.17 6.09 -5.02
C LEU A 75 23.74 5.61 -6.36
N ASP A 76 24.79 6.27 -6.88
CA ASP A 76 25.41 5.87 -8.15
C ASP A 76 26.29 4.61 -8.00
N LYS A 77 26.66 4.24 -6.77
CA LYS A 77 27.45 3.04 -6.45
C LYS A 77 26.62 1.84 -5.98
N LEU A 78 25.31 1.84 -6.21
CA LEU A 78 24.36 0.83 -5.72
C LEU A 78 24.80 -0.62 -5.97
N PHE A 79 25.52 -0.88 -7.07
CA PHE A 79 25.94 -2.22 -7.50
C PHE A 79 27.43 -2.54 -7.31
N ASP A 80 28.24 -1.54 -6.93
CA ASP A 80 29.72 -1.64 -6.98
C ASP A 80 30.37 -1.66 -5.57
N ALA A 81 29.55 -1.83 -4.52
CA ALA A 81 29.85 -1.71 -3.08
C ALA A 81 29.50 -0.33 -2.51
N MET A 82 28.25 -0.20 -2.06
CA MET A 82 27.83 0.92 -1.21
C MET A 82 28.33 0.75 0.21
N ASP A 83 28.88 1.83 0.78
CA ASP A 83 29.20 1.90 2.20
C ASP A 83 27.95 1.63 3.07
N ASP A 84 26.77 2.13 2.69
CA ASP A 84 25.50 1.92 3.41
C ASP A 84 24.99 0.47 3.40
N VAL A 85 25.30 -0.31 2.36
CA VAL A 85 24.99 -1.75 2.30
C VAL A 85 25.95 -2.55 3.19
N ASN A 86 27.20 -2.08 3.30
CA ASN A 86 28.22 -2.67 4.17
C ASN A 86 28.06 -2.27 5.64
N GLU A 87 27.21 -1.29 5.93
CA GLU A 87 26.94 -0.90 7.30
C GLU A 87 26.06 -1.89 8.06
N GLU A 88 26.26 -1.86 9.39
CA GLU A 88 25.49 -2.67 10.32
C GLU A 88 23.99 -2.39 10.19
N PRO A 89 23.13 -3.42 9.99
CA PRO A 89 21.69 -3.27 9.89
C PRO A 89 21.04 -2.49 11.04
N SER A 90 21.66 -2.55 12.22
CA SER A 90 21.22 -1.81 13.41
C SER A 90 21.30 -0.28 13.23
N VAL A 91 22.30 0.22 12.49
CA VAL A 91 22.46 1.66 12.22
C VAL A 91 21.36 2.15 11.29
N ARG A 92 21.11 1.43 10.18
CA ARG A 92 20.02 1.77 9.25
C ARG A 92 18.65 1.73 9.92
N ALA A 93 18.39 0.70 10.74
CA ALA A 93 17.16 0.58 11.49
C ALA A 93 16.99 1.74 12.49
N LYS A 94 18.07 2.13 13.18
CA LYS A 94 18.06 3.27 14.10
C LYS A 94 17.77 4.58 13.37
N THR A 95 18.39 4.83 12.22
CA THR A 95 18.15 6.04 11.42
C THR A 95 16.69 6.15 11.01
N MET A 96 16.07 5.05 10.54
CA MET A 96 14.65 5.05 10.20
C MET A 96 13.76 5.26 11.42
N ALA A 97 14.15 4.71 12.58
CA ALA A 97 13.42 4.93 13.83
C ALA A 97 13.50 6.38 14.32
N GLU A 98 14.62 7.06 14.08
CA GLU A 98 14.83 8.48 14.42
C GLU A 98 14.08 9.42 13.46
N ASN A 99 13.90 9.02 12.20
CA ASN A 99 13.17 9.80 11.19
C ASN A 99 12.06 8.98 10.51
N GLN A 100 10.94 8.80 11.21
CA GLN A 100 9.79 8.05 10.71
C GLN A 100 9.09 8.73 9.52
N VAL A 101 9.25 10.06 9.37
CA VAL A 101 8.69 10.81 8.23
C VAL A 101 9.36 10.37 6.93
N ALA A 102 10.68 10.17 6.94
CA ALA A 102 11.40 9.64 5.78
C ALA A 102 10.89 8.25 5.37
N GLY A 103 10.49 7.40 6.33
CA GLY A 103 9.86 6.10 6.04
C GLY A 103 8.53 6.26 5.29
N ALA A 104 7.68 7.19 5.73
CA ALA A 104 6.42 7.49 5.06
C ALA A 104 6.63 8.09 3.66
N GLU A 105 7.59 9.01 3.50
CA GLU A 105 7.98 9.57 2.21
C GLU A 105 8.52 8.51 1.26
N PHE A 106 9.38 7.61 1.76
CA PHE A 106 9.91 6.49 1.00
C PHE A 106 8.79 5.54 0.53
N PHE A 107 7.86 5.20 1.41
CA PHE A 107 6.71 4.37 1.05
C PHE A 107 5.87 5.04 -0.03
N HIS A 108 5.50 6.32 0.17
CA HIS A 108 4.72 7.08 -0.79
C HIS A 108 5.42 7.18 -2.15
N LEU A 109 6.72 7.47 -2.16
CA LEU A 109 7.55 7.54 -3.35
C LEU A 109 7.54 6.19 -4.08
N THR A 110 7.83 5.10 -3.37
CA THR A 110 7.95 3.76 -3.95
C THR A 110 6.64 3.32 -4.59
N ILE A 111 5.52 3.46 -3.88
CA ILE A 111 4.19 3.10 -4.40
C ILE A 111 3.79 3.99 -5.57
N THR A 112 4.06 5.30 -5.51
CA THR A 112 3.80 6.19 -6.64
C THR A 112 4.61 5.81 -7.87
N LYS A 113 5.90 5.49 -7.70
CA LYS A 113 6.76 5.05 -8.82
C LYS A 113 6.38 3.68 -9.35
N PHE A 114 5.85 2.78 -8.52
CA PHE A 114 5.27 1.53 -8.99
C PHE A 114 4.15 1.79 -10.01
N PHE A 115 3.18 2.66 -9.70
CA PHE A 115 2.11 2.99 -10.66
C PHE A 115 2.62 3.76 -11.89
N ASP A 116 3.51 4.72 -11.68
CA ASP A 116 3.99 5.60 -12.74
C ASP A 116 4.90 4.90 -13.75
N ILE A 117 5.78 4.02 -13.27
CA ILE A 117 6.85 3.40 -14.07
C ILE A 117 6.51 1.97 -14.44
N ILE A 118 6.09 1.15 -13.46
CA ILE A 118 5.88 -0.29 -13.67
C ILE A 118 4.57 -0.53 -14.42
N LEU A 119 3.49 0.15 -14.00
CA LEU A 119 2.19 0.08 -14.66
C LEU A 119 2.02 1.14 -15.77
N ASP A 120 2.98 2.04 -15.91
CA ASP A 120 3.05 3.08 -16.95
C ASP A 120 1.81 4.00 -16.98
N ALA A 121 1.18 4.24 -15.82
CA ALA A 121 -0.08 4.97 -15.72
C ALA A 121 0.01 6.43 -16.22
N LYS A 122 1.23 7.00 -16.28
CA LYS A 122 1.48 8.41 -16.64
C LYS A 122 2.09 8.64 -18.02
N ARG A 123 2.60 7.63 -18.73
CA ARG A 123 3.19 7.85 -20.07
C ARG A 123 2.13 7.89 -21.16
N ALA A 124 2.45 8.52 -22.28
CA ALA A 124 1.55 8.62 -23.44
C ALA A 124 1.19 7.24 -24.02
N SER A 125 2.11 6.28 -23.96
CA SER A 125 1.90 4.88 -24.38
C SER A 125 0.84 4.16 -23.56
N LYS A 126 0.80 4.40 -22.23
CA LYS A 126 0.00 3.64 -21.26
C LYS A 126 0.24 2.13 -21.35
N ILE A 127 1.49 1.73 -21.56
CA ILE A 127 1.91 0.34 -21.72
C ILE A 127 3.05 0.09 -20.74
N GLY A 128 2.72 -0.58 -19.63
CA GLY A 128 3.69 -0.99 -18.61
C GLY A 128 4.20 -2.41 -18.82
N ILE A 129 4.87 -2.94 -17.79
CA ILE A 129 5.39 -4.31 -17.82
C ILE A 129 4.28 -5.36 -17.98
N LEU A 130 3.08 -5.04 -17.49
CA LEU A 130 1.89 -5.88 -17.61
C LEU A 130 1.08 -5.59 -18.90
N GLY A 131 1.65 -4.82 -19.83
CA GLY A 131 0.95 -4.33 -21.00
C GLY A 131 0.00 -3.16 -20.68
N LYS A 132 -1.08 -3.05 -21.45
CA LYS A 132 -2.09 -1.99 -21.26
C LYS A 132 -3.03 -2.35 -20.12
N VAL A 133 -2.90 -1.66 -18.98
CA VAL A 133 -3.74 -1.86 -17.81
C VAL A 133 -5.10 -1.17 -18.01
N LYS A 134 -6.19 -1.94 -17.96
CA LYS A 134 -7.58 -1.42 -18.08
C LYS A 134 -8.01 -0.65 -16.82
N GLY A 135 -7.59 -1.13 -15.66
CA GLY A 135 -7.86 -0.53 -14.36
C GLY A 135 -7.10 -1.25 -13.26
N TRP A 136 -7.01 -0.59 -12.10
CA TRP A 136 -6.38 -1.14 -10.90
C TRP A 136 -7.16 -0.71 -9.67
N TYR A 137 -6.91 -1.42 -8.58
CA TYR A 137 -7.40 -1.13 -7.24
C TYR A 137 -6.27 -1.43 -6.27
N ALA A 138 -6.01 -0.52 -5.35
CA ALA A 138 -4.92 -0.66 -4.39
C ALA A 138 -5.38 -0.16 -3.02
N VAL A 139 -4.86 -0.81 -1.99
CA VAL A 139 -5.13 -0.52 -0.59
C VAL A 139 -3.81 -0.50 0.15
N VAL A 140 -3.76 0.25 1.25
CA VAL A 140 -2.64 0.26 2.19
C VAL A 140 -3.14 -0.36 3.49
N GLU A 141 -2.38 -1.29 4.04
CA GLU A 141 -2.62 -1.88 5.36
C GLU A 141 -1.82 -1.14 6.44
#